data_AF-A0A6J6XR37-F1
#
_entry.id   AF-A0A6J6XR37-F1
#
_cell.length_a   1.000
_cell.length_b   1.000
_cell.length_c   1.000
_cell.angle_alpha   90.00
_cell.angle_beta   90.00
_cell.angle_gamma   90.00
#
_symmetry.space_group_name_H-M   'P 1'
#
loop_
_entity.id
_entity.type
_entity.pdbx_description
1 polymer ?
#
loop_
_entity_poly.entity_id
_entity_poly.type
_entity_poly.pdbx_seq_one_letter_code
_entity_poly.pdbx_strand_id
1 'polypeptide(L)'
;MIEAPELWASVWAGEWRNDLEPAAERLAPDLVEFRMMVEKVCGRPAMLAGSGSSYAVVMPNSGAAAAAATQIAAIKGLTAWSGRVSTAPQERSST
;
A
#
# COMPACT_ATOMS: atom_id res chain seq x y z
N MET A 1 -7.94 10.29 -19.21
CA MET A 1 -7.47 8.89 -19.12
C MET A 1 -5.97 8.99 -18.89
N ILE A 2 -5.49 8.58 -17.72
CA ILE A 2 -4.04 8.57 -17.43
C ILE A 2 -3.52 7.24 -17.97
N GLU A 3 -2.53 7.29 -18.85
CA GLU A 3 -1.85 6.08 -19.34
C GLU A 3 -1.21 5.35 -18.16
N ALA A 4 -1.23 4.01 -18.16
CA ALA A 4 -0.74 3.22 -17.02
C ALA A 4 0.67 3.61 -16.52
N PRO A 5 1.65 3.97 -17.39
CA PRO A 5 2.95 4.46 -16.94
C PRO A 5 2.90 5.77 -16.14
N GLU A 6 2.03 6.71 -16.51
CA GLU A 6 1.84 7.98 -15.80
C GLU A 6 1.08 7.78 -14.48
N LEU A 7 0.16 6.81 -14.46
CA LEU A 7 -0.53 6.40 -13.24
C LEU A 7 0.47 5.86 -12.21
N TRP A 8 1.37 4.96 -12.63
CA TRP A 8 2.38 4.42 -11.71
C TRP A 8 3.37 5.47 -11.24
N ALA A 9 3.75 6.42 -12.09
CA ALA A 9 4.62 7.52 -11.72
C ALA A 9 3.98 8.45 -10.66
N SER A 10 2.71 8.83 -10.84
CA SER A 10 1.98 9.70 -9.88
C SER A 10 1.75 9.00 -8.52
N VAL A 11 1.44 7.70 -8.53
CA VAL A 11 1.35 6.91 -7.29
C VAL A 11 2.71 6.83 -6.59
N TRP A 12 3.79 6.62 -7.35
CA TRP A 12 5.15 6.60 -6.81
C TRP A 12 5.65 7.94 -6.29
N ALA A 13 5.19 9.04 -6.87
CA ALA A 13 5.46 10.40 -6.41
C ALA A 13 4.65 10.77 -5.15
N GLY A 14 3.70 9.93 -4.72
CA GLY A 14 2.84 10.20 -3.56
C GLY A 14 1.77 11.26 -3.84
N GLU A 15 1.43 11.48 -5.11
CA GLU A 15 0.37 12.41 -5.51
C GLU A 15 -1.02 11.83 -5.22
N TRP A 16 -1.12 10.50 -5.18
CA TRP A 16 -2.34 9.81 -4.80
C TRP A 16 -2.47 9.72 -3.29
N ARG A 17 -3.65 10.06 -2.80
CA ARG A 17 -4.00 10.00 -1.38
C ARG A 17 -5.40 9.43 -1.23
N ASN A 18 -5.65 8.87 -0.07
CA ASN A 18 -6.97 8.44 0.33
C ASN A 18 -7.62 9.53 1.19
N ASP A 19 -8.78 10.06 0.77
CA ASP A 19 -9.49 11.12 1.50
C ASP A 19 -9.89 10.70 2.93
N LEU A 20 -9.98 9.39 3.21
CA LEU A 20 -10.26 8.87 4.54
C LEU A 20 -9.04 8.86 5.46
N GLU A 21 -7.82 8.97 4.91
CA GLU A 21 -6.56 8.87 5.66
C GLU A 21 -6.47 9.88 6.82
N PRO A 22 -6.75 11.18 6.63
CA PRO A 22 -6.68 12.15 7.74
C PRO A 22 -7.70 11.87 8.85
N ALA A 23 -8.85 11.28 8.51
CA ALA A 23 -9.88 10.93 9.50
C ALA A 23 -9.49 9.66 10.26
N ALA A 24 -8.98 8.64 9.55
CA ALA A 24 -8.51 7.39 10.14
C ALA A 24 -7.32 7.63 11.09
N GLU A 25 -6.30 8.38 10.65
CA GLU A 25 -5.13 8.72 11.47
C GLU A 25 -5.50 9.59 12.68
N ARG A 26 -6.54 10.44 12.59
CA ARG A 26 -7.03 11.20 13.74
C ARG A 26 -7.72 10.30 14.79
N LEU A 27 -8.45 9.29 14.35
CA LEU A 27 -9.16 8.35 15.23
C LEU A 27 -8.23 7.29 15.84
N ALA A 28 -7.20 6.89 15.09
CA ALA A 28 -6.20 5.93 15.52
C ALA A 28 -4.79 6.48 15.18
N PRO A 29 -4.19 7.29 16.08
CA PRO A 29 -2.88 7.92 15.85
C PRO A 29 -1.75 6.95 15.54
N ASP A 30 -1.81 5.72 16.06
CA ASP A 30 -0.86 4.65 15.79
C ASP A 30 -0.76 4.31 14.29
N LEU A 31 -1.78 4.63 13.49
CA LEU A 31 -1.74 4.46 12.04
C LEU A 31 -0.70 5.37 11.36
N VAL A 32 -0.36 6.52 11.96
CA VAL A 32 0.70 7.40 11.44
C VAL A 32 2.06 6.73 11.61
N GLU A 33 2.32 6.20 12.81
CA GLU A 33 3.56 5.48 13.10
C GLU A 33 3.70 4.22 12.25
N PHE A 34 2.59 3.49 12.07
CA PHE A 34 2.53 2.33 11.21
C PHE A 34 2.83 2.70 9.74
N ARG A 35 2.22 3.79 9.22
CA ARG A 35 2.51 4.29 7.87
C ARG A 35 3.99 4.62 7.70
N MET A 36 4.56 5.39 8.63
CA MET A 36 5.98 5.78 8.59
C MET A 36 6.92 4.57 8.61
N MET A 37 6.58 3.53 9.38
CA MET A 37 7.33 2.28 9.41
C MET A 37 7.26 1.58 8.04
N VAL A 38 6.06 1.44 7.46
CA VAL A 38 5.88 0.83 6.13
C VAL A 38 6.66 1.61 5.07
N GLU A 39 6.56 2.94 5.08
CA GLU A 39 7.29 3.81 4.16
C GLU A 39 8.81 3.64 4.29
N LYS A 40 9.32 3.50 5.52
CA LYS A 40 10.74 3.26 5.79
C LYS A 40 11.22 1.92 5.23
N VAL A 41 10.45 0.84 5.41
CA VAL A 41 10.80 -0.48 4.88
C VAL A 41 10.76 -0.49 3.35
N CYS A 42 9.72 0.10 2.77
CA CYS A 42 9.51 0.07 1.33
C CYS A 42 10.35 1.11 0.57
N GLY A 43 10.83 2.16 1.26
CA GLY A 43 11.51 3.29 0.66
C GLY A 43 10.62 4.14 -0.25
N ARG A 44 9.29 4.10 -0.04
CA ARG A 44 8.28 4.72 -0.90
C ARG A 44 7.06 5.16 -0.10
N PRO A 45 6.27 6.14 -0.61
CA PRO A 45 5.01 6.54 0.02
C PRO A 45 4.05 5.36 0.18
N ALA A 46 3.37 5.32 1.32
CA ALA A 46 2.32 4.36 1.61
C ALA A 46 0.97 5.10 1.65
N MET A 47 -0.07 4.43 1.17
CA MET A 47 -1.42 4.99 1.10
C MET A 47 -2.39 4.10 1.89
N LEU A 48 -3.28 4.71 2.66
CA LEU A 48 -4.32 3.97 3.36
C LEU A 48 -5.18 3.18 2.35
N ALA A 49 -5.34 1.87 2.57
CA ALA A 49 -6.15 1.01 1.72
C ALA A 49 -7.60 0.96 2.26
N GLY A 50 -8.56 1.40 1.43
CA GLY A 50 -9.98 1.45 1.82
C GLY A 50 -10.20 2.39 3.00
N SER A 51 -10.85 1.92 4.07
CA SER A 51 -11.02 2.68 5.32
C SER A 51 -9.96 2.37 6.38
N GLY A 52 -8.89 1.66 6.01
CA GLY A 52 -7.91 1.12 6.96
C GLY A 52 -8.33 -0.20 7.59
N SER A 53 -7.50 -0.80 8.46
CA SER A 53 -6.23 -0.29 9.01
C SER A 53 -4.98 -0.63 8.19
N SER A 54 -5.15 -1.13 6.96
CA SER A 54 -4.03 -1.54 6.09
C SER A 54 -3.50 -0.38 5.25
N TYR A 55 -2.22 -0.45 4.90
CA TYR A 55 -1.56 0.43 3.94
C TYR A 55 -1.09 -0.35 2.71
N ALA A 56 -1.12 0.30 1.55
CA ALA A 56 -0.62 -0.24 0.29
C ALA A 56 0.59 0.59 -0.19
N VAL A 57 1.56 -0.10 -0.81
CA VAL A 57 2.73 0.52 -1.44
C VAL A 57 2.92 -0.08 -2.83
N VAL A 58 3.12 0.77 -3.83
CA VAL A 58 3.41 0.30 -5.20
C VAL A 58 4.91 0.11 -5.38
N MET A 59 5.30 -1.13 -5.63
CA MET A 59 6.69 -1.54 -5.76
C MET A 59 7.09 -1.67 -7.25
N PRO A 60 8.38 -1.45 -7.60
CA PRO A 60 8.81 -1.43 -9.00
C PRO A 60 8.72 -2.80 -9.69
N ASN A 61 8.83 -3.88 -8.91
CA ASN A 61 8.72 -5.25 -9.40
C ASN A 61 8.34 -6.20 -8.26
N SER A 62 7.99 -7.44 -8.61
CA SER A 62 7.57 -8.47 -7.65
C SER A 62 8.67 -8.86 -6.66
N GLY A 63 9.94 -8.83 -7.06
CA GLY A 63 11.07 -9.14 -6.16
C GLY A 63 11.22 -8.12 -5.04
N ALA A 64 11.16 -6.82 -5.37
CA ALA A 64 11.17 -5.74 -4.38
C ALA A 64 9.94 -5.80 -3.47
N ALA A 65 8.76 -6.12 -4.02
CA ALA A 65 7.53 -6.29 -3.25
C ALA A 65 7.62 -7.45 -2.25
N ALA A 66 8.09 -8.61 -2.69
CA ALA A 66 8.25 -9.78 -1.83
C ALA A 66 9.26 -9.52 -0.72
N ALA A 67 10.41 -8.90 -1.03
CA ALA A 67 11.43 -8.55 -0.03
C ALA A 67 10.88 -7.60 1.05
N ALA A 68 10.15 -6.55 0.67
CA ALA A 68 9.53 -5.64 1.62
C ALA A 68 8.47 -6.34 2.48
N ALA A 69 7.62 -7.19 1.87
CA ALA A 69 6.63 -7.97 2.61
C ALA A 69 7.28 -8.92 3.63
N THR A 70 8.38 -9.60 3.27
CA THR A 70 9.15 -10.42 4.20
C THR A 70 9.71 -9.61 5.37
N GLN A 71 10.24 -8.41 5.10
CA GLN A 71 10.77 -7.54 6.16
C GLN A 71 9.67 -7.08 7.13
N ILE A 72 8.49 -6.69 6.63
CA ILE A 72 7.35 -6.31 7.47
C ILE A 72 6.83 -7.50 8.26
N ALA A 73 6.69 -8.68 7.64
CA ALA A 73 6.21 -9.89 8.31
C ALA A 73 7.16 -10.41 9.40
N ALA A 74 8.43 -10.01 9.38
CA ALA A 74 9.39 -10.30 10.46
C ALA A 74 9.15 -9.45 11.72
N ILE A 75 8.39 -8.36 11.61
CA ILE A 75 8.02 -7.52 12.76
C ILE A 75 6.85 -8.18 13.50
N LYS A 76 7.03 -8.42 14.79
CA LYS A 76 6.04 -9.12 15.63
C LYS A 76 4.68 -8.41 15.59
N GLY A 77 3.63 -9.18 15.29
CA GLY A 77 2.25 -8.70 15.29
C GLY A 77 1.79 -8.08 13.97
N LEU A 78 2.65 -8.06 12.95
CA LEU A 78 2.31 -7.54 11.63
C LEU A 78 2.15 -8.65 10.60
N THR A 79 1.29 -8.40 9.61
CA THR A 79 1.14 -9.22 8.43
C THR A 79 1.37 -8.37 7.19
N ALA A 80 1.99 -8.96 6.17
CA ALA A 80 2.19 -8.32 4.89
C ALA A 80 2.04 -9.33 3.76
N TRP A 81 1.52 -8.86 2.64
CA TRP A 81 1.36 -9.64 1.43
C TRP A 81 1.83 -8.81 0.24
N SER A 82 2.33 -9.50 -0.80
CA SER A 82 2.71 -8.88 -2.07
C SER A 82 2.02 -9.60 -3.22
N GLY A 83 1.57 -8.84 -4.22
CA GLY A 83 1.06 -9.41 -5.46
C GLY A 83 1.08 -8.42 -6.61
N ARG A 84 0.51 -8.83 -7.73
CA ARG A 84 0.38 -8.01 -8.94
C ARG A 84 -1.02 -7.41 -9.00
N VAL A 85 -1.09 -6.11 -9.29
CA VAL A 85 -2.35 -5.44 -9.62
C VAL A 85 -2.63 -5.65 -11.11
N SER A 86 -3.87 -6.04 -11.43
CA SER A 86 -4.37 -6.17 -12.79
C SER A 86 -5.60 -5.26 -12.94
N THR A 87 -5.73 -4.62 -14.10
CA THR A 87 -6.95 -3.88 -14.48
C THR A 87 -7.99 -4.79 -15.14
N ALA A 88 -7.67 -6.07 -15.39
CA ALA A 88 -8.64 -7.03 -15.86
C ALA A 88 -9.70 -7.30 -14.77
N PRO A 89 -10.99 -7.45 -15.14
CA PRO A 89 -12.04 -7.78 -14.19
C PRO A 89 -11.68 -9.05 -13.41
N GLN A 90 -11.70 -8.96 -12.08
CA GLN A 90 -11.54 -10.14 -11.24
C GLN A 90 -12.85 -10.92 -11.28
N GLU A 91 -12.84 -12.12 -11.87
CA GLU A 91 -14.00 -13.02 -11.79
C GLU A 91 -14.27 -13.33 -10.32
N ARG A 92 -15.39 -12.80 -9.79
CA ARG A 92 -15.86 -13.22 -8.47
C ARG A 92 -16.43 -14.62 -8.61
N SER A 93 -15.71 -15.63 -8.14
CA SER A 93 -16.30 -16.93 -7.89
C SER A 93 -17.31 -16.80 -6.76
N SER A 94 -18.58 -16.68 -7.11
CA SER A 94 -19.68 -16.88 -6.18
C SER A 94 -19.63 -18.34 -5.71
N THR A 95 -19.26 -18.54 -4.44
CA THR A 95 -19.44 -19.83 -3.75
C THR A 95 -20.52 -19.66 -2.70
#